data_AF-A0A7M7P391-F1
#
_entry.id   AF-A0A7M7P391-F1
#
_cell.length_a   1.000
_cell.length_b   1.000
_cell.length_c   1.000
_cell.angle_alpha   90.00
_cell.angle_beta   90.00
_cell.angle_gamma   90.00
#
_symmetry.space_group_name_H-M   'P 1'
#
loop_
_entity.id
_entity.type
_entity.pdbx_description
1 polymer ?
#
loop_
_entity_poly.entity_id
_entity_poly.type
_entity_poly.pdbx_seq_one_letter_code
_entity_poly.pdbx_strand_id
1 'polypeptide(L)'
;MCTVPEFDELVSSPTCSTDEYVIYNQQCSFSCPTGYSRAGPSFVICTGSGSFSQMFPRCVKCDPNGSVCPETVITCTVPIFDELVSSPTCSTDEYVIFNQQCSFSCPTGYSLDSPSSVTCTASGSFSQMFPRCVDCENASAGCKTGRIKWLNEV
;
A
#
# COMPACT_ATOMS: atom_id res chain seq x y z
N MET A 1 -0.87 -12.86 22.95
CA MET A 1 -2.18 -12.20 22.70
C MET A 1 -1.92 -11.03 21.78
N CYS A 2 -2.88 -10.72 20.91
CA CYS A 2 -2.80 -9.61 19.96
C CYS A 2 -3.85 -8.57 20.33
N THR A 3 -3.49 -7.30 20.29
CA THR A 3 -4.45 -6.19 20.48
C THR A 3 -5.03 -5.81 19.14
N VAL A 4 -6.35 -5.73 19.03
CA VAL A 4 -7.04 -5.33 17.79
C VAL A 4 -6.88 -3.81 17.61
N PRO A 5 -6.17 -3.36 16.57
CA PRO A 5 -6.04 -1.93 16.28
C PRO A 5 -7.35 -1.37 15.69
N GLU A 6 -7.44 -0.05 15.58
CA GLU A 6 -8.45 0.59 14.74
C GLU A 6 -8.29 0.19 13.27
N PHE A 7 -9.40 -0.04 12.59
CA PHE A 7 -9.47 -0.35 11.16
C PHE A 7 -10.59 0.45 10.49
N ASP A 8 -10.61 0.43 9.15
CA ASP A 8 -11.57 1.15 8.31
C ASP A 8 -13.01 0.97 8.82
N GLU A 9 -13.74 2.08 9.04
CA GLU A 9 -15.09 2.09 9.61
C GLU A 9 -16.11 1.28 8.78
N LEU A 10 -15.84 1.09 7.49
CA LEU A 10 -16.66 0.27 6.60
C LEU A 10 -16.36 -1.22 6.74
N VAL A 11 -15.26 -1.59 7.38
CA VAL A 11 -14.91 -2.98 7.64
C VAL A 11 -15.65 -3.46 8.89
N SER A 12 -16.47 -4.48 8.73
CA SER A 12 -17.19 -5.14 9.83
C SER A 12 -16.58 -6.50 10.14
N SER A 13 -16.40 -6.83 11.42
CA SER A 13 -15.87 -8.11 11.88
C SER A 13 -16.78 -8.72 12.95
N PRO A 14 -17.36 -9.91 12.74
CA PRO A 14 -18.19 -10.57 13.75
C PRO A 14 -17.38 -11.25 14.87
N THR A 15 -16.07 -11.37 14.70
CA THR A 15 -15.17 -12.15 15.58
C THR A 15 -14.21 -11.31 16.41
N CYS A 16 -14.05 -10.04 16.05
CA CYS A 16 -13.08 -9.12 16.66
C CYS A 16 -13.61 -7.69 16.65
N SER A 17 -13.40 -6.98 17.74
CA SER A 17 -13.74 -5.57 17.91
C SER A 17 -12.48 -4.75 18.23
N THR A 18 -12.47 -3.46 17.88
CA THR A 18 -11.40 -2.52 18.27
C THR A 18 -11.16 -2.54 19.78
N ASP A 19 -9.91 -2.38 20.21
CA ASP A 19 -9.47 -2.39 21.62
C ASP A 19 -9.71 -3.72 22.36
N GLU A 20 -10.12 -4.78 21.67
CA GLU A 20 -10.24 -6.12 22.21
C GLU A 20 -8.92 -6.91 22.05
N TYR A 21 -8.78 -7.98 22.84
CA TYR A 21 -7.63 -8.87 22.75
C TYR A 21 -8.01 -10.20 22.11
N VAL A 22 -7.21 -10.61 21.13
CA VAL A 22 -7.33 -11.90 20.45
C VAL A 22 -6.26 -12.85 20.98
N ILE A 23 -6.65 -14.02 21.44
CA ILE A 23 -5.71 -15.04 21.93
C ILE A 23 -4.99 -15.73 20.77
N TYR A 24 -3.85 -16.35 21.07
CA TYR A 24 -3.04 -17.06 20.08
C TYR A 24 -3.86 -18.06 19.26
N ASN A 25 -3.62 -18.09 17.95
CA ASN A 25 -4.27 -18.97 16.97
C ASN A 25 -5.76 -18.73 16.72
N GLN A 26 -6.34 -17.65 17.27
CA GLN A 26 -7.68 -17.19 16.91
C GLN A 26 -7.64 -16.29 15.68
N GLN A 27 -8.73 -16.30 14.92
CA GLN A 27 -8.87 -15.52 13.68
C GLN A 27 -9.89 -14.39 13.80
N CYS A 28 -9.59 -13.26 13.17
CA CYS A 28 -10.52 -12.18 12.91
C CYS A 28 -10.99 -12.27 11.45
N SER A 29 -12.28 -12.53 11.24
CA SER A 29 -12.92 -12.47 9.92
C SER A 29 -13.47 -11.08 9.65
N PHE A 30 -13.36 -10.62 8.41
CA PHE A 30 -13.87 -9.31 8.01
C PHE A 30 -15.02 -9.43 6.99
N SER A 31 -15.70 -8.32 6.74
CA SER A 31 -16.75 -8.17 5.74
C SER A 31 -16.92 -6.69 5.38
N CYS A 32 -17.36 -6.42 4.14
CA CYS A 32 -17.67 -5.08 3.66
C CYS A 32 -19.18 -4.95 3.42
N PRO A 33 -19.76 -3.76 3.56
CA PRO A 33 -21.17 -3.50 3.24
C PRO A 33 -21.44 -3.64 1.74
N THR A 34 -22.71 -3.78 1.39
CA THR A 34 -23.17 -3.85 0.00
C THR A 34 -22.70 -2.62 -0.79
N GLY A 35 -22.15 -2.85 -1.99
CA GLY A 35 -21.59 -1.80 -2.84
C GLY A 35 -20.11 -1.50 -2.57
N TYR A 36 -19.47 -2.26 -1.68
CA TYR A 36 -18.04 -2.22 -1.42
C TYR A 36 -17.42 -3.61 -1.57
N SER A 37 -16.17 -3.65 -2.04
CA SER A 37 -15.37 -4.86 -2.17
C SER A 37 -14.18 -4.81 -1.22
N ARG A 38 -13.74 -5.97 -0.73
CA ARG A 38 -12.64 -6.06 0.23
C ARG A 38 -11.29 -6.02 -0.48
N ALA A 39 -10.45 -5.07 -0.10
CA ALA A 39 -9.07 -4.95 -0.51
C ALA A 39 -8.16 -5.40 0.65
N GLY A 40 -7.62 -6.62 0.54
CA GLY A 40 -6.82 -7.27 1.58
C GLY A 40 -7.39 -8.63 2.00
N PRO A 41 -6.89 -9.22 3.09
CA PRO A 41 -7.20 -10.59 3.48
C PRO A 41 -8.63 -10.73 4.00
N SER A 42 -9.21 -11.93 3.83
CA SER A 42 -10.56 -12.19 4.34
C SER A 42 -10.59 -12.45 5.84
N PHE A 43 -9.46 -12.91 6.39
CA PHE A 43 -9.25 -13.09 7.82
C PHE A 43 -7.77 -12.88 8.17
N VAL A 44 -7.50 -12.60 9.45
CA VAL A 44 -6.14 -12.57 10.02
C VAL A 44 -6.08 -13.45 11.26
N ILE A 45 -4.91 -14.01 11.56
CA ILE A 45 -4.71 -14.90 12.71
C ILE A 45 -3.75 -14.23 13.71
N CYS A 46 -4.07 -14.29 15.00
CA CYS A 46 -3.14 -13.86 16.04
C CYS A 46 -1.98 -14.86 16.18
N THR A 47 -0.77 -14.41 15.88
CA THR A 47 0.42 -15.27 15.86
C THR A 47 1.12 -15.30 17.22
N GLY A 48 2.09 -16.21 17.38
CA GLY A 48 2.88 -16.35 18.61
C GLY A 48 3.77 -15.14 18.93
N SER A 49 4.00 -14.24 17.96
CA SER A 49 4.74 -12.99 18.17
C SER A 49 3.92 -11.90 18.86
N GLY A 50 2.61 -12.12 19.06
CA GLY A 50 1.71 -11.07 19.55
C GLY A 50 1.26 -10.10 18.46
N SER A 51 1.48 -10.43 17.19
CA SER A 51 1.01 -9.66 16.03
C SER A 51 0.07 -10.49 15.16
N PHE A 52 -0.80 -9.81 14.41
CA PHE A 52 -1.63 -10.47 13.41
C PHE A 52 -0.81 -10.92 12.20
N SER A 53 -1.26 -11.99 11.55
CA SER A 53 -0.58 -12.61 10.41
C SER A 53 -0.41 -11.67 9.21
N GLN A 54 -1.33 -10.73 9.04
CA GLN A 54 -1.39 -9.76 7.94
C GLN A 54 -2.06 -8.47 8.43
N MET A 55 -1.99 -7.40 7.65
CA MET A 55 -2.69 -6.14 7.93
C MET A 55 -4.19 -6.30 7.70
N PHE A 56 -4.97 -5.43 8.36
CA PHE A 56 -6.43 -5.44 8.28
C PHE A 56 -6.87 -4.93 6.89
N PRO A 57 -7.92 -5.52 6.30
CA PRO A 57 -8.38 -5.12 4.97
C PRO A 57 -9.01 -3.72 4.99
N ARG A 58 -9.23 -3.14 3.80
CA ARG A 58 -10.05 -1.94 3.59
C ARG A 58 -11.22 -2.22 2.66
N CYS A 59 -12.27 -1.40 2.73
CA CYS A 59 -13.42 -1.53 1.85
C CYS A 59 -13.36 -0.48 0.74
N VAL A 60 -13.27 -0.93 -0.51
CA VAL A 60 -13.23 -0.04 -1.68
C VAL A 60 -14.60 0.01 -2.35
N LYS A 61 -15.06 1.21 -2.68
CA LYS A 61 -16.35 1.40 -3.36
C LYS A 61 -16.30 0.77 -4.75
N CYS A 62 -17.32 0.00 -5.08
CA CYS A 62 -17.39 -0.62 -6.41
C CYS A 62 -17.65 0.45 -7.49
N ASP A 63 -17.05 0.24 -8.66
CA ASP A 63 -17.28 1.13 -9.81
C ASP A 63 -18.76 1.10 -10.24
N PRO A 64 -19.44 2.26 -10.29
CA PRO A 64 -20.84 2.33 -10.67
C PRO A 64 -21.08 1.98 -12.15
N ASN A 65 -20.03 2.00 -12.98
CA ASN A 65 -20.10 1.71 -14.42
C ASN A 65 -19.54 0.32 -14.79
N GLY A 66 -19.12 -0.50 -13.82
CA GLY A 66 -18.32 -1.71 -14.03
C GLY A 66 -18.88 -2.98 -13.39
N SER A 67 -20.09 -3.37 -13.80
CA SER A 67 -20.60 -4.75 -13.93
C SER A 67 -20.74 -5.72 -12.75
N VAL A 68 -20.05 -5.62 -11.61
CA VAL A 68 -20.28 -6.40 -10.35
C VAL A 68 -19.09 -6.14 -9.43
N CYS A 69 -19.34 -5.94 -8.13
CA CYS A 69 -18.29 -5.93 -7.11
C CYS A 69 -17.55 -7.28 -7.13
N PRO A 70 -16.26 -7.35 -7.47
CA PRO A 70 -15.54 -8.61 -7.34
C PRO A 70 -15.52 -9.02 -5.87
N GLU A 71 -15.82 -10.29 -5.58
CA GLU A 71 -15.84 -10.83 -4.20
C GLU A 71 -14.50 -10.61 -3.49
N THR A 72 -13.42 -10.63 -4.27
CA THR A 72 -12.05 -10.30 -3.85
C THR A 72 -11.43 -9.30 -4.80
N VAL A 73 -10.95 -8.16 -4.28
CA VAL A 73 -10.15 -7.22 -5.07
C VAL A 73 -8.71 -7.70 -5.07
N ILE A 74 -8.09 -7.73 -6.25
CA ILE A 74 -6.65 -7.99 -6.35
C ILE A 74 -5.93 -6.82 -5.69
N THR A 75 -5.14 -7.13 -4.66
CA THR A 75 -4.34 -6.16 -3.93
C THR A 75 -2.88 -6.54 -3.88
N CYS A 76 -2.02 -5.54 -3.86
CA CYS A 76 -0.60 -5.65 -3.59
C CYS A 76 -0.30 -5.04 -2.22
N THR A 77 0.51 -5.70 -1.41
CA THR A 77 0.97 -5.18 -0.12
C THR A 77 2.18 -4.28 -0.34
N VAL A 78 2.11 -3.04 0.12
CA VAL A 78 3.24 -2.11 0.06
C VAL A 78 4.29 -2.54 1.09
N PRO A 79 5.49 -2.97 0.66
CA PRO A 79 6.56 -3.30 1.58
C PRO A 79 7.10 -2.03 2.24
N ILE A 80 7.82 -2.22 3.34
CA ILE A 80 8.62 -1.14 3.94
C ILE A 80 9.71 -0.74 2.94
N PHE A 81 9.80 0.54 2.62
CA PHE A 81 10.84 1.12 1.76
C PHE A 81 11.66 2.18 2.52
N ASP A 82 12.75 2.62 1.90
CA ASP A 82 13.73 3.54 2.48
C ASP A 82 13.06 4.85 2.94
N GLU A 83 13.42 5.37 4.13
CA GLU A 83 12.81 6.59 4.70
C GLU A 83 13.05 7.83 3.83
N LEU A 84 14.13 7.84 3.04
CA LEU A 84 14.39 8.91 2.08
C LEU A 84 13.44 8.88 0.87
N VAL A 85 12.80 7.74 0.60
CA VAL A 85 11.85 7.59 -0.49
C VAL A 85 10.47 8.03 0.00
N SER A 86 9.95 9.09 -0.61
CA SER A 86 8.61 9.59 -0.36
C SER A 86 7.66 9.16 -1.48
N SER A 87 6.40 8.87 -1.15
CA SER A 87 5.37 8.53 -2.13
C SER A 87 4.06 9.24 -1.77
N PRO A 88 3.51 10.11 -2.63
CA PRO A 88 2.22 10.77 -2.39
C PRO A 88 1.02 9.84 -2.61
N THR A 89 1.23 8.68 -3.22
CA THR A 89 0.17 7.78 -3.70
C THR A 89 0.05 6.48 -2.91
N CYS A 90 1.07 6.14 -2.12
CA CYS A 90 1.18 4.88 -1.40
C CYS A 90 1.96 5.08 -0.10
N SER A 91 1.52 4.44 0.97
CA SER A 91 2.18 4.41 2.27
C SER A 91 2.67 2.99 2.60
N THR A 92 3.69 2.88 3.46
CA THR A 92 4.05 1.58 4.05
C THR A 92 2.89 1.02 4.85
N ASP A 93 2.78 -0.30 4.91
CA ASP A 93 1.69 -1.00 5.59
C ASP A 93 0.27 -0.68 5.04
N GLU A 94 0.20 -0.41 3.73
CA GLU A 94 -1.05 -0.24 3.00
C GLU A 94 -1.23 -1.33 1.93
N TYR A 95 -2.47 -1.65 1.61
CA TYR A 95 -2.81 -2.36 0.38
C TYR A 95 -2.97 -1.38 -0.78
N VAL A 96 -2.67 -1.80 -2.01
CA VAL A 96 -2.91 -1.06 -3.25
C VAL A 96 -3.72 -1.95 -4.18
N ILE A 97 -4.81 -1.44 -4.78
CA ILE A 97 -5.67 -2.26 -5.65
C ILE A 97 -5.08 -2.37 -7.07
N PHE A 98 -5.52 -3.39 -7.81
CA PHE A 98 -5.12 -3.62 -9.20
C PHE A 98 -5.17 -2.36 -10.06
N ASN A 99 -4.18 -2.21 -10.94
CA ASN A 99 -3.96 -1.06 -11.83
C ASN A 99 -3.65 0.28 -11.14
N GLN A 100 -3.65 0.36 -9.81
CA GLN A 100 -3.14 1.56 -9.12
C GLN A 100 -1.62 1.60 -9.16
N GLN A 101 -1.09 2.81 -9.24
CA GLN A 101 0.34 3.08 -9.35
C GLN A 101 0.85 3.82 -8.11
N CYS A 102 1.94 3.33 -7.53
CA CYS A 102 2.73 4.04 -6.55
C CYS A 102 3.81 4.85 -7.27
N SER A 103 3.81 6.16 -7.05
CA SER A 103 4.82 7.10 -7.52
C SER A 103 5.79 7.43 -6.39
N PHE A 104 7.07 7.54 -6.71
CA PHE A 104 8.11 7.84 -5.72
C PHE A 104 8.84 9.13 -6.05
N SER A 105 9.35 9.77 -5.02
CA SER A 105 10.20 10.96 -5.07
C SER A 105 11.27 10.90 -3.98
N CYS A 106 12.37 11.61 -4.21
CA CYS A 106 13.46 11.77 -3.25
C CYS A 106 13.58 13.24 -2.83
N PRO A 107 14.15 13.52 -1.65
CA PRO A 107 14.50 14.88 -1.25
C PRO A 107 15.56 15.48 -2.18
N THR A 108 15.68 16.81 -2.15
CA THR A 108 16.69 17.55 -2.90
C THR A 108 18.10 17.03 -2.60
N GLY A 109 18.91 16.80 -3.64
CA GLY A 109 20.25 16.21 -3.53
C GLY A 109 20.30 14.71 -3.77
N TYR A 110 19.14 14.05 -3.85
CA TYR A 110 19.02 12.61 -4.13
C TYR A 110 18.22 12.36 -5.40
N SER A 111 18.51 11.26 -6.09
CA SER A 111 17.74 10.77 -7.23
C SER A 111 17.27 9.34 -7.01
N LEU A 112 16.20 8.93 -7.69
CA LEU A 112 15.73 7.56 -7.65
C LEU A 112 16.65 6.69 -8.52
N ASP A 113 17.11 5.56 -7.99
CA ASP A 113 17.93 4.60 -8.74
C ASP A 113 17.18 4.00 -9.94
N SER A 114 15.87 3.77 -9.78
CA SER A 114 14.85 3.26 -10.71
C SER A 114 13.98 2.23 -9.98
N PRO A 115 12.68 2.08 -10.28
CA PRO A 115 11.83 2.89 -11.16
C PRO A 115 11.21 4.09 -10.42
N SER A 116 10.73 5.11 -11.16
CA SER A 116 10.00 6.25 -10.56
C SER A 116 8.58 5.90 -10.12
N SER A 117 8.07 4.76 -10.58
CA SER A 117 6.74 4.28 -10.22
C SER A 117 6.60 2.77 -10.40
N VAL A 118 5.69 2.16 -9.65
CA VAL A 118 5.33 0.73 -9.73
C VAL A 118 3.81 0.58 -9.75
N THR A 119 3.31 -0.40 -10.49
CA THR A 119 1.86 -0.63 -10.62
C THR A 119 1.49 -1.97 -10.02
N CYS A 120 0.37 -2.03 -9.29
CA CYS A 120 -0.16 -3.28 -8.79
C CYS A 120 -0.73 -4.12 -9.94
N THR A 121 -0.18 -5.30 -10.15
CA THR A 121 -0.52 -6.16 -11.29
C THR A 121 -1.57 -7.21 -10.93
N ALA A 122 -2.09 -7.90 -11.95
CA ALA A 122 -3.10 -8.95 -11.78
C ALA A 122 -2.59 -10.16 -10.97
N SER A 123 -1.27 -10.29 -10.76
CA SER A 123 -0.69 -11.34 -9.92
C SER A 123 -0.76 -11.04 -8.41
N GLY A 124 -1.28 -9.88 -8.00
CA GLY A 124 -1.22 -9.42 -6.61
C GLY A 124 0.19 -9.01 -6.18
N SER A 125 1.06 -8.66 -7.13
CA SER A 125 2.40 -8.15 -6.89
C SER A 125 2.67 -6.89 -7.70
N PHE A 126 3.57 -6.05 -7.22
CA PHE A 126 3.99 -4.87 -7.96
C PHE A 126 4.79 -5.24 -9.20
N SER A 127 4.67 -4.41 -10.25
CA SER A 127 5.34 -4.62 -11.54
C SER A 127 6.86 -4.72 -11.43
N GLN A 128 7.44 -4.02 -10.45
CA GLN A 128 8.88 -3.94 -10.19
C GLN A 128 9.13 -3.73 -8.68
N MET A 129 10.39 -3.84 -8.25
CA MET A 129 10.80 -3.51 -6.89
C MET A 129 10.75 -2.00 -6.63
N PHE A 130 10.68 -1.63 -5.35
CA PHE A 130 10.64 -0.25 -4.90
C PHE A 130 12.03 0.40 -5.07
N PRO A 131 12.11 1.68 -5.51
CA PRO A 131 13.36 2.37 -5.74
C PRO A 131 14.06 2.74 -4.43
N ARG A 132 15.33 3.15 -4.55
CA ARG A 132 16.10 3.78 -3.47
C ARG A 132 16.52 5.18 -3.87
N CYS A 133 16.68 6.06 -2.88
CA CYS A 133 17.29 7.36 -3.10
C CYS A 133 18.81 7.24 -3.06
N VAL A 134 19.46 7.60 -4.16
CA VAL A 134 20.92 7.65 -4.30
C VAL A 134 21.39 9.09 -4.30
N ASP A 135 22.47 9.36 -3.59
CA ASP A 135 23.06 10.68 -3.49
C ASP A 135 23.65 11.13 -4.84
N CYS A 136 23.25 12.31 -5.30
CA CYS A 136 23.66 12.86 -6.59
C CYS A 136 25.12 13.34 -6.64
N GLU A 137 25.77 13.56 -5.49
CA GLU A 137 27.18 13.96 -5.39
C GLU A 137 28.13 12.76 -5.49
N ASN A 138 27.68 11.57 -5.05
CA ASN A 138 28.48 10.34 -5.04
C ASN A 138 28.08 9.30 -6.10
N ALA A 139 26.96 9.51 -6.80
CA ALA A 139 26.55 8.65 -7.91
C ALA A 139 27.40 8.91 -9.16
N SER A 140 28.16 7.91 -9.59
CA SER A 140 29.00 7.91 -10.80
C SER A 140 28.21 8.00 -12.13
N ALA A 141 26.89 8.17 -12.07
CA ALA A 141 26.02 8.41 -13.21
C ALA A 141 25.17 9.68 -12.97
N GLY A 142 25.49 10.73 -13.74
CA GLY A 142 24.98 12.10 -13.65
C GLY A 142 23.51 12.28 -13.24
N CYS A 143 23.34 12.95 -12.10
CA CYS A 143 22.07 13.50 -11.66
C CYS A 143 21.62 14.64 -12.60
N LYS A 144 20.64 14.36 -13.47
CA LYS A 144 19.86 15.39 -14.17
C LYS A 144 18.40 15.00 -14.22
N THR A 145 17.59 15.62 -13.37
CA THR A 145 16.17 15.80 -13.66
C THR A 145 15.82 17.29 -13.51
N GLY A 146 15.39 17.92 -14.61
CA GLY A 146 14.64 19.17 -14.57
C GLY A 146 15.43 20.47 -14.64
N ARG A 147 16.04 20.76 -15.80
CA ARG A 147 16.37 22.15 -16.18
C ARG A 147 15.06 22.85 -16.55
N ILE A 148 14.35 23.44 -15.59
CA ILE A 148 13.33 24.45 -15.94
C ILE A 148 14.09 25.76 -16.21
N LYS A 149 14.59 25.92 -17.44
CA LYS A 149 14.92 27.24 -17.97
C LYS A 149 13.60 27.89 -18.38
N TRP A 150 13.01 28.70 -17.50
CA TRP A 150 12.18 29.82 -17.99
C TRP A 150 13.16 30.93 -18.40
N LEU A 151 13.73 30.83 -19.59
CA LEU A 151 14.21 32.00 -20.31
C LEU A 151 13.11 32.34 -21.30
N ASN A 152 12.27 33.31 -20.96
CA ASN A 152 11.58 34.06 -21.99
C ASN A 152 12.66 34.83 -22.76
N GLU A 153 13.03 34.31 -23.93
CA GLU A 153 13.54 35.09 -25.04
C GLU A 153 12.32 35.69 -25.76
N VAL A 154 12.07 36.98 -25.52
CA VAL A 154 12.00 38.10 -26.51
C VAL A 154 11.80 39.42 -25.77
#